data_AF-A0A5C7RXN6-F1
#
_entry.id   AF-A0A5C7RXN6-F1
#
_cell.length_a   1.000
_cell.length_b   1.000
_cell.length_c   1.000
_cell.angle_alpha   90.00
_cell.angle_beta   90.00
_cell.angle_gamma   90.00
#
_symmetry.space_group_name_H-M   'P 1'
#
loop_
_entity.id
_entity.type
_entity.pdbx_description
1 polymer ?
#
loop_
_entity_poly.entity_id
_entity_poly.type
_entity_poly.pdbx_seq_one_letter_code
_entity_poly.pdbx_strand_id
1 'polypeptide(L)'
;MRFGIANASSRLAHSAWFGMVFALMSVTVAAPALAEPNMAMYDIALAQQDYSISNSNFRQGQSYANIGRADLARPLFIHASNRAYVMSANLSVAVMENRDSWVRGLYRNAVLQQQAVAYCEQAYTHTIYLRAYLQTKVNYPLSSPASVNSYLYLLSISLAQCADATRRAQL
;
A
#
# COMPACT_ATOMS: atom_id res chain seq x y z
N MET A 1 22.91 71.30 -42.49
CA MET A 1 23.30 70.25 -41.52
C MET A 1 22.03 69.59 -41.03
N ARG A 2 22.04 68.24 -40.99
CA ARG A 2 20.90 67.36 -40.71
C ARG A 2 20.42 67.48 -39.24
N PHE A 3 19.13 67.22 -39.03
CA PHE A 3 18.54 66.23 -38.09
C PHE A 3 17.33 66.73 -37.28
N GLY A 4 16.32 65.85 -37.19
CA GLY A 4 15.20 65.91 -36.23
C GLY A 4 13.84 66.08 -36.94
N ILE A 5 12.81 65.27 -36.74
CA ILE A 5 12.55 64.25 -35.72
C ILE A 5 11.64 63.20 -36.39
N ALA A 6 12.14 61.97 -36.53
CA ALA A 6 11.33 60.83 -36.93
C ALA A 6 10.52 60.34 -35.73
N ASN A 7 9.22 60.20 -35.99
CA ASN A 7 8.20 59.51 -35.23
C ASN A 7 8.73 58.26 -34.51
N ALA A 8 8.72 58.28 -33.17
CA ALA A 8 9.08 57.13 -32.33
C ALA A 8 7.99 56.81 -31.29
N SER A 9 6.72 56.85 -31.72
CA SER A 9 5.60 56.31 -30.95
C SER A 9 5.37 54.83 -31.31
N SER A 10 6.25 53.91 -30.87
CA SER A 10 5.96 52.46 -30.97
C SER A 10 6.97 51.54 -30.26
N ARG A 11 7.59 51.94 -29.14
CA ARG A 11 8.49 51.04 -28.40
C ARG A 11 8.30 51.07 -26.88
N LEU A 12 7.06 50.91 -26.42
CA LEU A 12 6.76 50.61 -25.01
C LEU A 12 5.56 49.67 -24.92
N ALA A 13 5.66 48.46 -25.49
CA ALA A 13 4.61 47.44 -25.30
C ALA A 13 5.07 46.01 -25.64
N HIS A 14 6.30 45.58 -25.35
CA HIS A 14 6.70 44.20 -25.64
C HIS A 14 7.55 43.49 -24.58
N SER A 15 7.71 44.06 -23.37
CA SER A 15 8.48 43.40 -22.30
C SER A 15 7.70 43.13 -21.01
N ALA A 16 6.40 43.44 -20.96
CA ALA A 16 5.57 43.24 -19.76
C ALA A 16 4.86 41.87 -19.70
N TRP A 17 4.95 41.03 -20.74
CA TRP A 17 4.17 39.78 -20.82
C TRP A 17 4.91 38.54 -20.32
N PHE A 18 6.23 38.57 -20.22
CA PHE A 18 7.01 37.42 -19.76
C PHE A 18 7.28 37.41 -18.25
N GLY A 19 7.05 38.52 -17.54
CA GLY A 19 7.25 38.61 -16.09
C GLY A 19 6.05 38.21 -15.24
N MET A 20 4.83 38.16 -15.80
CA MET A 20 3.60 37.86 -15.05
C MET A 20 3.26 36.37 -14.95
N VAL A 21 3.89 35.50 -15.76
CA VAL A 21 3.64 34.05 -15.72
C VAL A 21 4.53 33.35 -14.67
N PHE A 22 5.67 33.92 -14.31
CA PHE A 22 6.58 33.32 -13.32
C PHE A 22 6.24 33.66 -11.86
N ALA A 23 5.44 34.71 -11.61
CA ALA A 23 4.99 35.09 -10.27
C ALA A 23 3.72 34.35 -9.81
N LEU A 24 3.03 33.65 -10.72
CA LEU A 24 1.87 32.80 -10.40
C LEU A 24 2.26 31.33 -10.11
N MET A 25 3.52 30.95 -10.32
CA MET A 25 4.02 29.60 -10.00
C MET A 25 4.65 29.45 -8.60
N SER A 26 4.79 30.53 -7.84
CA SER A 26 5.48 30.52 -6.54
C SER A 26 4.56 30.61 -5.31
N VAL A 27 3.25 30.44 -5.48
CA VAL A 27 2.30 30.23 -4.38
C VAL A 27 1.64 28.86 -4.50
N THR A 28 2.44 27.82 -4.75
CA THR A 28 2.08 26.53 -4.16
C THR A 28 2.38 26.67 -2.68
N VAL A 29 1.36 27.08 -1.94
CA VAL A 29 1.22 26.80 -0.52
C VAL A 29 1.83 25.42 -0.31
N ALA A 30 2.81 25.30 0.57
CA ALA A 30 3.13 24.04 1.19
C ALA A 30 1.86 23.64 1.97
N ALA A 31 0.84 23.15 1.25
CA ALA A 31 -0.11 22.25 1.84
C ALA A 31 0.79 21.17 2.44
N PRO A 32 0.72 20.89 3.75
CA PRO A 32 1.25 19.64 4.22
C PRO A 32 0.59 18.62 3.31
N ALA A 33 1.37 17.95 2.46
CA ALA A 33 0.94 16.73 1.83
C ALA A 33 0.72 15.79 3.01
N LEU A 34 -0.49 15.88 3.58
CA LEU A 34 -1.00 15.04 4.62
C LEU A 34 -0.92 13.66 3.99
N ALA A 35 0.15 12.92 4.29
CA ALA A 35 0.04 11.48 4.30
C ALA A 35 -1.21 11.21 5.13
N GLU A 36 -2.25 10.70 4.47
CA GLU A 36 -3.53 10.50 5.11
C GLU A 36 -3.41 9.17 5.85
N PRO A 37 -3.26 9.13 7.19
CA PRO A 37 -3.32 7.88 7.92
C PRO A 37 -4.60 7.07 7.63
N ASN A 38 -5.63 7.75 7.12
CA ASN A 38 -6.84 7.13 6.59
C ASN A 38 -6.56 6.22 5.38
N MET A 39 -5.62 6.58 4.51
CA MET A 39 -5.21 5.77 3.35
C MET A 39 -4.47 4.51 3.80
N ALA A 40 -3.46 4.63 4.68
CA ALA A 40 -2.78 3.48 5.25
C ALA A 40 -3.78 2.52 5.95
N MET A 41 -4.69 3.08 6.77
CA MET A 41 -5.74 2.30 7.43
C MET A 41 -6.73 1.65 6.46
N TYR A 42 -7.05 2.32 5.35
CA TYR A 42 -7.91 1.78 4.30
C TYR A 42 -7.26 0.57 3.63
N ASP A 43 -6.00 0.67 3.22
CA ASP A 43 -5.27 -0.44 2.60
C ASP A 43 -5.06 -1.61 3.57
N ILE A 44 -4.82 -1.32 4.86
CA ILE A 44 -4.76 -2.36 5.91
C ILE A 44 -6.12 -3.06 6.04
N ALA A 45 -7.23 -2.32 6.00
CA ALA A 45 -8.57 -2.91 6.07
C ALA A 45 -8.87 -3.79 4.85
N LEU A 46 -8.49 -3.37 3.65
CA LEU A 46 -8.58 -4.19 2.44
C LEU A 46 -7.71 -5.46 2.55
N ALA A 47 -6.49 -5.34 3.06
CA ALA A 47 -5.61 -6.48 3.31
C ALA A 47 -6.23 -7.48 4.33
N GLN A 48 -6.86 -6.99 5.39
CA GLN A 48 -7.57 -7.83 6.37
C GLN A 48 -8.78 -8.54 5.74
N GLN A 49 -9.49 -7.89 4.83
CA GLN A 49 -10.58 -8.51 4.07
C GLN A 49 -10.04 -9.61 3.15
N ASP A 50 -8.99 -9.34 2.37
CA ASP A 50 -8.38 -10.34 1.49
C ASP A 50 -7.77 -11.51 2.28
N TYR A 51 -7.21 -11.26 3.47
CA TYR A 51 -6.78 -12.31 4.40
C TYR A 51 -7.93 -13.25 4.75
N SER A 52 -9.08 -12.70 5.16
CA SER A 52 -10.26 -13.49 5.54
C SER A 52 -10.73 -14.38 4.38
N ILE A 53 -10.79 -13.81 3.16
CA ILE A 53 -11.18 -14.55 1.96
C ILE A 53 -10.14 -15.63 1.60
N SER A 54 -8.84 -15.30 1.68
CA SER A 54 -7.76 -16.24 1.39
C SER A 54 -7.76 -17.41 2.38
N ASN A 55 -7.86 -17.13 3.68
CA ASN A 55 -7.95 -18.15 4.73
C ASN A 55 -9.17 -19.05 4.53
N SER A 56 -10.35 -18.48 4.27
CA SER A 56 -11.58 -19.25 4.03
C SER A 56 -11.43 -20.23 2.85
N ASN A 57 -10.97 -19.74 1.70
CA ASN A 57 -10.71 -20.58 0.52
C ASN A 57 -9.68 -21.67 0.81
N PHE A 58 -8.59 -21.33 1.52
CA PHE A 58 -7.58 -22.31 1.88
C PHE A 58 -8.15 -23.40 2.81
N ARG A 59 -8.93 -23.04 3.82
CA ARG A 59 -9.55 -24.01 4.74
C ARG A 59 -10.52 -24.93 4.02
N GLN A 60 -11.34 -24.40 3.12
CA GLN A 60 -12.23 -25.20 2.30
C GLN A 60 -11.45 -26.11 1.34
N GLY A 61 -10.41 -25.60 0.67
CA GLY A 61 -9.54 -26.39 -0.19
C GLY A 61 -8.83 -27.51 0.58
N GLN A 62 -8.40 -27.24 1.81
CA GLN A 62 -7.78 -28.23 2.67
C GLN A 62 -8.76 -29.34 3.09
N SER A 63 -10.04 -29.01 3.31
CA SER A 63 -11.07 -30.02 3.58
C SER A 63 -11.19 -31.02 2.42
N TYR A 64 -11.25 -30.53 1.17
CA TYR A 64 -11.25 -31.38 -0.01
C TYR A 64 -9.94 -32.17 -0.18
N ALA A 65 -8.79 -31.55 0.07
CA ALA A 65 -7.50 -32.22 -0.01
C ALA A 65 -7.39 -33.38 1.01
N ASN A 66 -7.90 -33.20 2.24
CA ASN A 66 -7.88 -34.22 3.28
C ASN A 66 -8.68 -35.48 2.91
N ILE A 67 -9.71 -35.35 2.08
CA ILE A 67 -10.48 -36.49 1.54
C ILE A 67 -9.97 -36.96 0.17
N GLY A 68 -8.77 -36.53 -0.25
CA GLY A 68 -8.13 -36.95 -1.50
C GLY A 68 -8.67 -36.28 -2.77
N ARG A 69 -9.58 -35.29 -2.65
CA ARG A 69 -10.22 -34.59 -3.78
C ARG A 69 -9.37 -33.42 -4.28
N ALA A 70 -8.26 -33.75 -4.94
CA ALA A 70 -7.33 -32.76 -5.49
C ALA A 70 -7.96 -31.89 -6.59
N ASP A 71 -8.93 -32.43 -7.34
CA ASP A 71 -9.74 -31.76 -8.35
C ASP A 71 -10.51 -30.57 -7.77
N LEU A 72 -11.15 -30.77 -6.61
CA LEU A 72 -11.95 -29.75 -5.93
C LEU A 72 -11.08 -28.78 -5.11
N ALA A 73 -9.97 -29.27 -4.54
CA ALA A 73 -9.08 -28.45 -3.72
C ALA A 73 -8.30 -27.41 -4.53
N ARG A 74 -7.83 -27.77 -5.73
CA ARG A 74 -7.00 -26.91 -6.59
C ARG A 74 -7.60 -25.53 -6.90
N PRO A 75 -8.84 -25.40 -7.38
CA PRO A 75 -9.42 -24.08 -7.67
C PRO A 75 -9.50 -23.20 -6.41
N LEU A 76 -9.77 -23.79 -5.24
CA LEU A 76 -9.81 -23.06 -3.98
C LEU A 76 -8.43 -22.55 -3.57
N PHE A 77 -7.38 -23.35 -3.77
CA PHE A 77 -6.00 -22.90 -3.57
C PHE A 77 -5.59 -21.80 -4.57
N ILE A 78 -6.09 -21.83 -5.81
CA ILE A 78 -5.87 -20.75 -6.79
C ILE A 78 -6.52 -19.45 -6.29
N HIS A 79 -7.78 -19.51 -5.83
CA HIS A 79 -8.46 -18.34 -5.28
C HIS A 79 -7.76 -17.78 -4.04
N ALA A 80 -7.32 -18.65 -3.12
CA ALA A 80 -6.54 -18.24 -1.96
C ALA A 80 -5.22 -17.56 -2.34
N SER A 81 -4.50 -18.11 -3.33
CA SER A 81 -3.24 -17.56 -3.86
C SER A 81 -3.44 -16.18 -4.48
N ASN A 82 -4.49 -16.02 -5.31
CA ASN A 82 -4.81 -14.72 -5.93
C ASN A 82 -5.16 -13.66 -4.88
N ARG A 83 -5.88 -14.04 -3.82
CA ARG A 83 -6.17 -13.11 -2.70
C ARG A 83 -4.91 -12.75 -1.92
N ALA A 84 -3.99 -13.70 -1.74
CA ALA A 84 -2.69 -13.40 -1.14
C ALA A 84 -1.85 -12.44 -1.99
N TYR A 85 -1.98 -12.51 -3.33
CA TYR A 85 -1.36 -11.54 -4.23
C TYR A 85 -1.92 -10.12 -4.03
N VAL A 86 -3.25 -9.96 -4.08
CA VAL A 86 -3.90 -8.64 -3.88
C VAL A 86 -3.58 -8.08 -2.49
N MET A 87 -3.66 -8.91 -1.45
CA MET A 87 -3.28 -8.55 -0.09
C MET A 87 -1.84 -8.02 0.00
N SER A 88 -0.89 -8.63 -0.72
CA SER A 88 0.50 -8.16 -0.73
C SER A 88 0.64 -6.77 -1.34
N ALA A 89 -0.16 -6.45 -2.36
CA ALA A 89 -0.17 -5.13 -2.97
C ALA A 89 -0.70 -4.07 -1.99
N ASN A 90 -1.84 -4.33 -1.36
CA ASN A 90 -2.43 -3.42 -0.37
C ASN A 90 -1.45 -3.18 0.80
N LEU A 91 -0.80 -4.23 1.31
CA LEU A 91 0.19 -4.08 2.38
C LEU A 91 1.44 -3.33 1.93
N SER A 92 1.87 -3.49 0.68
CA SER A 92 2.98 -2.70 0.14
C SER A 92 2.64 -1.20 0.13
N VAL A 93 1.42 -0.83 -0.27
CA VAL A 93 0.97 0.57 -0.24
C VAL A 93 0.89 1.07 1.20
N ALA A 94 0.27 0.30 2.11
CA ALA A 94 0.18 0.66 3.53
C ALA A 94 1.55 0.88 4.19
N VAL A 95 2.57 0.08 3.83
CA VAL A 95 3.96 0.27 4.28
C VAL A 95 4.52 1.60 3.76
N MET A 96 4.30 1.92 2.49
CA MET A 96 4.75 3.19 1.90
C MET A 96 4.10 4.38 2.58
N GLU A 97 2.78 4.36 2.80
CA GLU A 97 2.04 5.44 3.46
C GLU A 97 2.48 5.63 4.93
N ASN A 98 2.68 4.53 5.66
CA ASN A 98 3.20 4.60 7.03
C ASN A 98 4.64 5.12 7.09
N ARG A 99 5.48 4.78 6.11
CA ARG A 99 6.85 5.31 6.00
C ARG A 99 6.86 6.79 5.63
N ASP A 100 6.01 7.23 4.70
CA ASP A 100 5.88 8.66 4.36
C ASP A 100 5.41 9.47 5.58
N SER A 101 4.39 8.95 6.29
CA SER A 101 3.89 9.55 7.53
C SER A 101 5.01 9.68 8.58
N TRP A 102 5.86 8.66 8.72
CA TRP A 102 7.03 8.69 9.60
C TRP A 102 8.05 9.76 9.18
N VAL A 103 8.46 9.76 7.92
CA VAL A 103 9.49 10.68 7.42
C VAL A 103 9.04 12.14 7.48
N ARG A 104 7.75 12.39 7.27
CA ARG A 104 7.16 13.73 7.30
C ARG A 104 6.75 14.21 8.68
N GLY A 105 6.86 13.38 9.72
CA GLY A 105 6.43 13.74 11.07
C GLY A 105 4.90 13.81 11.24
N LEU A 106 4.14 13.11 10.40
CA LEU A 106 2.67 13.12 10.37
C LEU A 106 2.09 12.06 11.31
N TYR A 107 2.40 12.19 12.59
CA TYR A 107 1.95 11.30 13.65
C TYR A 107 1.86 12.06 14.98
N ARG A 108 1.06 11.53 15.90
CA ARG A 108 1.02 12.01 17.29
C ARG A 108 2.03 11.30 18.16
N ASN A 109 2.28 10.02 17.89
CA ASN A 109 3.24 9.21 18.63
C ASN A 109 4.28 8.58 17.70
N ALA A 110 5.52 9.04 17.87
CA ALA A 110 6.64 8.62 17.03
C ALA A 110 6.94 7.12 17.14
N VAL A 111 7.00 6.62 18.38
CA VAL A 111 7.34 5.21 18.66
C VAL A 111 6.30 4.28 18.05
N LEU A 112 5.01 4.65 18.16
CA LEU A 112 3.93 3.87 17.57
C LEU A 112 3.93 3.92 16.04
N GLN A 113 4.28 5.06 15.43
CA GLN A 113 4.40 5.15 13.98
C GLN A 113 5.56 4.28 13.45
N GLN A 114 6.69 4.26 14.15
CA GLN A 114 7.80 3.37 13.80
C GLN A 114 7.41 1.89 13.96
N GLN A 115 6.66 1.55 15.01
CA GLN A 115 6.10 0.20 15.19
C GLN A 115 5.10 -0.16 14.09
N ALA A 116 4.25 0.78 13.67
CA ALA A 116 3.32 0.58 12.57
C ALA A 116 4.06 0.19 11.28
N VAL A 117 5.09 0.95 10.90
CA VAL A 117 5.97 0.60 9.77
C VAL A 117 6.51 -0.82 9.89
N ALA A 118 7.12 -1.16 11.03
CA ALA A 118 7.72 -2.48 11.25
C ALA A 118 6.71 -3.63 11.17
N TYR A 119 5.54 -3.50 11.79
CA TYR A 119 4.51 -4.54 11.76
C TYR A 119 3.88 -4.69 10.37
N CYS A 120 3.68 -3.59 9.65
CA CYS A 120 3.15 -3.67 8.29
C CYS A 120 4.18 -4.31 7.33
N GLU A 121 5.48 -4.07 7.52
CA GLU A 121 6.54 -4.78 6.78
C GLU A 121 6.59 -6.27 7.10
N GLN A 122 6.39 -6.65 8.37
CA GLN A 122 6.26 -8.05 8.75
C GLN A 122 5.03 -8.71 8.11
N ALA A 123 3.87 -8.04 8.14
CA ALA A 123 2.65 -8.53 7.50
C ALA A 123 2.84 -8.70 5.98
N TYR A 124 3.47 -7.72 5.33
CA TYR A 124 3.82 -7.80 3.91
C TYR A 124 4.72 -9.02 3.64
N THR A 125 5.78 -9.19 4.41
CA THR A 125 6.73 -10.31 4.28
C THR A 125 6.05 -11.66 4.48
N HIS A 126 5.23 -11.81 5.53
CA HIS A 126 4.45 -13.02 5.76
C HIS A 126 3.50 -13.32 4.60
N THR A 127 2.92 -12.29 3.97
CA THR A 127 2.06 -12.46 2.79
C THR A 127 2.84 -12.97 1.58
N ILE A 128 4.07 -12.51 1.35
CA ILE A 128 4.93 -13.03 0.27
C ILE A 128 5.20 -14.52 0.45
N TYR A 129 5.55 -14.95 1.68
CA TYR A 129 5.75 -16.37 1.98
C TYR A 129 4.45 -17.17 1.84
N LEU A 130 3.34 -16.65 2.37
CA LEU A 130 2.02 -17.27 2.25
C LEU A 130 1.67 -17.53 0.78
N ARG A 131 1.85 -16.54 -0.09
CA ARG A 131 1.62 -16.65 -1.54
C ARG A 131 2.48 -17.77 -2.15
N ALA A 132 3.77 -17.85 -1.82
CA ALA A 132 4.64 -18.89 -2.32
C ALA A 132 4.16 -20.30 -1.92
N TYR A 133 3.78 -20.49 -0.65
CA TYR A 133 3.27 -21.78 -0.18
C TYR A 133 1.88 -22.13 -0.73
N LEU A 134 1.02 -21.13 -0.94
CA LEU A 134 -0.26 -21.32 -1.63
C LEU A 134 -0.04 -21.74 -3.09
N GLN A 135 0.97 -21.18 -3.77
CA GLN A 135 1.31 -21.63 -5.12
C GLN A 135 1.80 -23.08 -5.13
N THR A 136 2.56 -23.51 -4.12
CA THR A 136 2.92 -24.92 -3.95
C THR A 136 1.68 -25.79 -3.76
N LYS A 137 0.67 -25.32 -3.02
CA LYS A 137 -0.63 -26.01 -2.89
C LYS A 137 -1.42 -26.06 -4.19
N VAL A 138 -1.35 -25.04 -5.03
CA VAL A 138 -1.95 -25.08 -6.36
C VAL A 138 -1.33 -26.22 -7.17
N ASN A 139 -0.01 -26.34 -7.18
CA ASN A 139 0.68 -27.36 -7.96
C ASN A 139 0.51 -28.77 -7.37
N TYR A 140 0.58 -28.89 -6.04
CA TYR A 140 0.51 -30.13 -5.28
C TYR A 140 -0.58 -30.06 -4.18
N PRO A 141 -1.87 -30.21 -4.53
CA PRO A 141 -2.98 -29.98 -3.59
C PRO A 141 -2.98 -30.86 -2.34
N LEU A 142 -2.45 -32.09 -2.46
CA LEU A 142 -2.41 -33.07 -1.37
C LEU A 142 -1.16 -32.98 -0.49
N SER A 143 -0.25 -32.03 -0.78
CA SER A 143 0.96 -31.81 0.02
C SER A 143 0.62 -31.32 1.44
N SER A 144 1.59 -31.32 2.36
CA SER A 144 1.38 -30.88 3.75
C SER A 144 0.88 -29.42 3.85
N PRO A 145 -0.11 -29.10 4.70
CA PRO A 145 -0.58 -27.74 4.94
C PRO A 145 0.25 -26.94 5.96
N ALA A 146 1.25 -27.53 6.60
CA ALA A 146 1.92 -26.96 7.77
C ALA A 146 2.42 -25.53 7.51
N SER A 147 3.17 -25.30 6.43
CA SER A 147 3.71 -23.97 6.12
C SER A 147 2.61 -22.93 5.87
N VAL A 148 1.55 -23.28 5.14
CA VAL A 148 0.44 -22.34 4.89
C VAL A 148 -0.27 -21.99 6.21
N ASN A 149 -0.53 -22.97 7.07
CA ASN A 149 -1.14 -22.74 8.38
C ASN A 149 -0.30 -21.80 9.25
N SER A 150 1.01 -22.02 9.31
CA SER A 150 1.93 -21.18 10.09
C SER A 150 1.91 -19.74 9.60
N TYR A 151 2.00 -19.52 8.28
CA TYR A 151 2.00 -18.16 7.73
C TYR A 151 0.63 -17.48 7.80
N LEU A 152 -0.48 -18.21 7.72
CA LEU A 152 -1.80 -17.63 8.00
C LEU A 152 -1.90 -17.13 9.45
N TYR A 153 -1.37 -17.89 10.41
CA TYR A 153 -1.36 -17.50 11.82
C TYR A 153 -0.44 -16.29 12.09
N LEU A 154 0.80 -16.31 11.59
CA LEU A 154 1.73 -15.18 11.74
C LEU A 154 1.19 -13.92 11.05
N LEU A 155 0.54 -14.09 9.91
CA LEU A 155 -0.07 -12.99 9.18
C LEU A 155 -1.25 -12.38 9.94
N SER A 156 -2.11 -13.16 10.58
CA SER A 156 -3.23 -12.60 11.35
C SER A 156 -2.75 -11.74 12.52
N ILE A 157 -1.68 -12.17 13.18
CA ILE A 157 -1.04 -11.40 14.27
C ILE A 157 -0.46 -10.10 13.73
N SER A 158 0.38 -10.19 12.69
CA SER A 158 1.05 -9.00 12.14
C SER A 158 0.08 -8.01 11.50
N LEU A 159 -1.01 -8.46 10.86
CA LEU A 159 -2.09 -7.59 10.38
C LEU A 159 -2.80 -6.86 11.52
N ALA A 160 -3.08 -7.55 12.63
CA ALA A 160 -3.72 -6.93 13.79
C ALA A 160 -2.78 -5.90 14.45
N GLN A 161 -1.50 -6.22 14.59
CA GLN A 161 -0.48 -5.32 15.15
C GLN A 161 -0.24 -4.09 14.26
N CYS A 162 -0.16 -4.28 12.94
CA CYS A 162 -0.05 -3.19 11.96
C CYS A 162 -1.25 -2.24 12.06
N ALA A 163 -2.47 -2.78 12.10
CA ALA A 163 -3.69 -1.97 12.22
C ALA A 163 -3.78 -1.21 13.56
N ASP A 164 -3.48 -1.87 14.68
CA ASP A 164 -3.53 -1.24 16.01
C ASP A 164 -2.47 -0.13 16.14
N ALA A 165 -1.22 -0.42 15.76
CA ALA A 165 -0.13 0.55 15.82
C ALA A 165 -0.41 1.76 14.91
N THR A 166 -0.85 1.54 13.67
CA THR A 166 -1.21 2.61 12.74
C THR A 166 -2.31 3.49 13.32
N ARG A 167 -3.37 2.89 13.88
CA ARG A 167 -4.46 3.63 14.50
C ARG A 167 -3.98 4.45 15.70
N ARG A 168 -3.23 3.84 16.61
CA ARG A 168 -2.79 4.48 17.86
C ARG A 168 -1.69 5.52 17.66
N ALA A 169 -0.93 5.45 16.57
CA ALA A 169 0.02 6.49 16.21
C ALA A 169 -0.66 7.84 15.89
N GLN A 170 -1.97 7.81 15.61
CA GLN A 170 -2.75 8.94 15.12
C GLN A 170 -3.75 9.50 16.15
N LEU A 171 -3.88 8.83 17.30
CA LEU A 171 -4.69 9.26 18.45
C LEU A 171 -3.82 10.01 19.46
#